data_AF-A0A663DWU5-F1
#
_entry.id   AF-A0A663DWU5-F1
#
_cell.length_a   1.000
_cell.length_b   1.000
_cell.length_c   1.000
_cell.angle_alpha   90.00
_cell.angle_beta   90.00
_cell.angle_gamma   90.00
#
_symmetry.space_group_name_H-M   'P 1'
#
loop_
_entity.id
_entity.type
_entity.pdbx_description
1 polymer ?
#
loop_
_entity_poly.entity_id
_entity_poly.type
_entity_poly.pdbx_seq_one_letter_code
_entity_poly.pdbx_strand_id
1 'polypeptide(L)'
;MAARSQGSLRRLLQSSQEAQHRQAVLVRKLQAKVLQYRTRCRELEQQLAAGGGPLPGGWEATEDQSLEKALLQVEEEQQRCETLAEVNTLLREHLDEANEVNSALKEDVGKLTADWMRAREELELKESEWRSERELYDNYLMGEHSRLLSLWRQVVTFRRHFLEMKTATDRDLSELKAEQMRLSGSILVNCSRLNSGVQLWQSFTLGKPVLKDQAQQQAGQKINQKAQEVMCLPVKGDLEKKELQDRVMELSALLVQSQKQNEEKEKTMKTLNDTVEILEASRLEKEYEASLTKSAKEENRSLQKLIKDITEALKEELSARQDSISFLLHQHRQQEEKCRNLQQRLEQLEEECKTSSSHRQHLQSLVEALRRLKDLAALEGEHSSLQSELVVAREMLEESHLQRDLLKQEKHELTVALEKAEQSVAELTGAQNKLSAEIADLHVAAANMSSINEALALDKVQLNKLVLQLEQEHDVLSGKVDEMERAKISDQEKLNLCERTNEALSAEKAHLEQLLKKAEEQQDIIARRFLLRAAAVFWRNKFILKIKPGKKSLYTVQKLTGTT
;
A
#
# COMPACT_ATOMS: atom_id res chain seq x y z
N MET A 1 -6.69 2.08 -33.96
CA MET A 1 -7.70 3.15 -33.72
C MET A 1 -8.80 3.22 -34.79
N ALA A 2 -8.51 3.09 -36.10
CA ALA A 2 -9.45 3.33 -37.21
C ALA A 2 -10.88 2.75 -37.08
N ALA A 3 -11.07 1.54 -36.55
CA ALA A 3 -12.41 0.96 -36.38
C ALA A 3 -13.36 1.81 -35.52
N ARG A 4 -12.85 2.54 -34.52
CA ARG A 4 -13.69 3.41 -33.66
C ARG A 4 -14.22 4.65 -34.39
N SER A 5 -13.49 5.21 -35.36
CA SER A 5 -13.96 6.38 -36.14
C SER A 5 -14.97 6.01 -37.21
N GLN A 6 -14.87 4.82 -37.81
CA GLN A 6 -15.89 4.33 -38.75
C GLN A 6 -17.24 4.09 -38.06
N GLY A 7 -17.21 3.64 -36.80
CA GLY A 7 -18.39 3.45 -35.95
C GLY A 7 -19.01 4.73 -35.36
N SER A 8 -18.29 5.86 -35.30
CA SER A 8 -18.88 7.17 -34.98
C SER A 8 -19.50 7.81 -36.23
N LEU A 9 -18.82 7.77 -37.38
CA LEU A 9 -19.34 8.30 -38.65
C LEU A 9 -20.67 7.66 -39.09
N ARG A 10 -20.82 6.33 -38.95
CA ARG A 10 -22.11 5.65 -39.24
C ARG A 10 -23.24 6.14 -38.34
N ARG A 11 -23.00 6.29 -37.03
CA ARG A 11 -24.01 6.77 -36.07
C ARG A 11 -24.39 8.23 -36.32
N LEU A 12 -23.44 9.08 -36.70
CA LEU A 12 -23.70 10.47 -37.07
C LEU A 12 -24.56 10.56 -38.35
N LEU A 13 -24.29 9.71 -39.35
CA LEU A 13 -25.10 9.64 -40.57
C LEU A 13 -26.54 9.18 -40.29
N GLN A 14 -26.72 8.15 -39.47
CA GLN A 14 -28.05 7.68 -39.05
C GLN A 14 -28.81 8.76 -38.26
N SER A 15 -28.16 9.40 -37.30
CA SER A 15 -28.73 10.53 -36.53
C SER A 15 -29.19 11.67 -37.44
N SER A 16 -28.40 12.03 -38.45
CA SER A 16 -28.74 13.04 -39.45
C SER A 16 -29.95 12.64 -40.31
N GLN A 17 -30.00 11.39 -40.78
CA GLN A 17 -31.13 10.86 -41.56
C GLN A 17 -32.43 10.82 -40.73
N GLU A 18 -32.35 10.41 -39.45
CA GLU A 18 -33.48 10.45 -38.54
C GLU A 18 -33.97 11.88 -38.26
N ALA A 19 -33.06 12.83 -38.05
CA ALA A 19 -33.40 14.24 -37.86
C ALA A 19 -34.14 14.80 -39.09
N GLN A 20 -33.63 14.54 -40.30
CA GLN A 20 -34.29 14.93 -41.55
C GLN A 20 -35.67 14.28 -41.70
N HIS A 21 -35.83 13.00 -41.34
CA HIS A 21 -37.13 12.33 -41.41
C HIS A 21 -38.14 12.93 -40.41
N ARG A 22 -37.72 13.18 -39.17
CA ARG A 22 -38.55 13.85 -38.13
C ARG A 22 -38.98 15.25 -38.59
N GLN A 23 -38.07 16.02 -39.19
CA GLN A 23 -38.34 17.35 -39.75
C GLN A 23 -39.35 17.29 -40.92
N ALA A 24 -39.20 16.33 -41.85
CA ALA A 24 -40.14 16.14 -42.96
C ALA A 24 -41.56 15.77 -42.48
N VAL A 25 -41.69 14.96 -41.42
CA VAL A 25 -42.98 14.64 -40.78
C VAL A 25 -43.60 15.88 -40.11
N LEU A 26 -42.80 16.72 -39.45
CA LEU A 26 -43.27 17.98 -38.86
C LEU A 26 -43.80 18.95 -39.92
N VAL A 27 -43.08 19.14 -41.03
CA VAL A 27 -43.52 20.00 -42.15
C VAL A 27 -44.88 19.53 -42.71
N ARG A 28 -45.07 18.22 -42.93
CA ARG A 28 -46.34 17.65 -43.38
C ARG A 28 -47.49 17.89 -42.38
N LYS A 29 -47.23 17.73 -41.08
CA LYS A 29 -48.22 18.01 -40.02
C LYS A 29 -48.61 19.50 -39.95
N LEU A 30 -47.65 20.41 -40.14
CA LEU A 30 -47.91 21.85 -40.19
C LEU A 30 -48.72 22.24 -41.43
N GLN A 31 -48.38 21.71 -42.62
CA GLN A 31 -49.16 21.92 -43.85
C GLN A 31 -50.62 21.47 -43.69
N ALA A 32 -50.86 20.31 -43.04
CA ALA A 32 -52.21 19.83 -42.75
C ALA A 32 -52.99 20.78 -41.80
N LYS A 33 -52.36 21.27 -40.71
CA LYS A 33 -53.00 22.25 -39.81
C LYS A 33 -53.30 23.60 -40.47
N VAL A 34 -52.42 24.09 -41.34
CA VAL A 34 -52.65 25.34 -42.10
C VAL A 34 -53.83 25.20 -43.06
N LEU A 35 -53.99 24.04 -43.70
CA LEU A 35 -55.18 23.73 -44.51
C LEU A 35 -56.45 23.69 -43.66
N GLN A 36 -56.43 22.98 -42.52
CA GLN A 36 -57.57 22.89 -41.60
C GLN A 36 -58.02 24.27 -41.10
N TYR A 37 -57.09 25.15 -40.73
CA TYR A 37 -57.39 26.52 -40.30
C TYR A 37 -57.99 27.35 -41.45
N ARG A 38 -57.44 27.24 -42.67
CA ARG A 38 -57.98 27.89 -43.89
C ARG A 38 -59.36 27.39 -44.32
N THR A 39 -59.80 26.22 -43.89
CA THR A 39 -61.19 25.77 -44.07
C THR A 39 -62.07 26.40 -43.00
N ARG A 40 -61.66 26.32 -41.72
CA ARG A 40 -62.43 26.88 -40.59
C ARG A 40 -62.63 28.40 -40.66
N CYS A 41 -61.66 29.17 -41.18
CA CYS A 41 -61.86 30.60 -41.44
C CYS A 41 -63.01 30.85 -42.45
N ARG A 42 -63.05 30.09 -43.56
CA ARG A 42 -64.12 30.21 -44.56
C ARG A 42 -65.48 29.78 -44.03
N GLU A 43 -65.53 28.77 -43.16
CA GLU A 43 -66.76 28.37 -42.47
C GLU A 43 -67.28 29.49 -41.54
N LEU A 44 -66.39 30.14 -40.78
CA LEU A 44 -66.75 31.26 -39.89
C LEU A 44 -67.13 32.53 -40.67
N GLU A 45 -66.45 32.83 -41.77
CA GLU A 45 -66.79 33.92 -42.71
C GLU A 45 -68.20 33.73 -43.30
N GLN A 46 -68.56 32.49 -43.67
CA GLN A 46 -69.90 32.14 -44.16
C GLN A 46 -70.98 32.26 -43.08
N GLN A 47 -70.67 31.88 -41.83
CA GLN A 47 -71.61 32.02 -40.70
C GLN A 47 -71.86 33.48 -40.34
N LEU A 48 -70.81 34.31 -40.30
CA LEU A 48 -70.95 35.76 -40.05
C LEU A 48 -71.74 36.47 -41.16
N ALA A 49 -71.53 36.08 -42.43
CA ALA A 49 -72.29 36.62 -43.55
C ALA A 49 -73.80 36.27 -43.52
N ALA A 50 -74.20 35.23 -42.77
CA ALA A 50 -75.59 34.79 -42.64
C ALA A 50 -76.32 35.31 -41.39
N GLY A 51 -75.60 35.81 -40.38
CA GLY A 51 -76.14 36.08 -39.03
C GLY A 51 -76.57 37.52 -38.72
N GLY A 52 -76.51 38.45 -39.68
CA GLY A 52 -76.69 39.89 -39.42
C GLY A 52 -78.14 40.38 -39.29
N GLY A 53 -78.71 40.36 -38.07
CA GLY A 53 -80.02 40.98 -37.76
C GLY A 53 -80.20 41.30 -36.27
N PRO A 54 -80.75 42.48 -35.88
CA PRO A 54 -80.79 42.92 -34.47
C PRO A 54 -82.06 42.51 -33.69
N LEU A 55 -81.94 42.42 -32.37
CA LEU A 55 -83.00 42.14 -31.39
C LEU A 55 -83.46 43.42 -30.65
N PRO A 56 -84.73 43.52 -30.20
CA PRO A 56 -85.25 44.65 -29.41
C PRO A 56 -85.10 44.43 -27.89
N GLY A 57 -85.05 45.53 -27.12
CA GLY A 57 -84.91 45.53 -25.66
C GLY A 57 -86.19 45.84 -24.88
N GLY A 58 -86.13 45.72 -23.55
CA GLY A 58 -87.24 45.98 -22.63
C GLY A 58 -86.95 45.54 -21.20
N TRP A 59 -86.03 46.23 -20.53
CA TRP A 59 -85.64 46.01 -19.13
C TRP A 59 -85.46 47.39 -18.46
N GLU A 60 -85.88 47.51 -17.20
CA GLU A 60 -85.56 48.66 -16.30
C GLU A 60 -85.98 48.28 -14.87
N ALA A 61 -87.27 48.00 -14.62
CA ALA A 61 -87.73 47.53 -13.31
C ALA A 61 -87.35 46.05 -12.99
N THR A 62 -87.07 45.26 -14.01
CA THR A 62 -86.41 43.95 -13.89
C THR A 62 -84.88 44.06 -13.82
N GLU A 63 -84.30 45.22 -14.13
CA GLU A 63 -82.84 45.38 -14.10
C GLU A 63 -82.33 45.29 -12.68
N ASP A 64 -82.84 46.08 -11.72
CA ASP A 64 -82.37 46.05 -10.31
C ASP A 64 -82.28 44.63 -9.73
N GLN A 65 -83.36 43.83 -9.81
CA GLN A 65 -83.36 42.43 -9.32
C GLN A 65 -82.56 41.44 -10.18
N SER A 66 -82.14 41.83 -11.39
CA SER A 66 -81.19 41.06 -12.20
C SER A 66 -79.74 41.50 -11.96
N LEU A 67 -79.53 42.78 -11.62
CA LEU A 67 -78.25 43.38 -11.28
C LEU A 67 -77.81 42.93 -9.89
N GLU A 68 -78.71 42.88 -8.89
CA GLU A 68 -78.43 42.25 -7.58
C GLU A 68 -78.00 40.78 -7.75
N LYS A 69 -78.68 40.01 -8.62
CA LYS A 69 -78.32 38.62 -8.91
C LYS A 69 -77.02 38.49 -9.70
N ALA A 70 -76.76 39.40 -10.64
CA ALA A 70 -75.51 39.44 -11.39
C ALA A 70 -74.33 39.86 -10.50
N LEU A 71 -74.54 40.78 -9.55
CA LEU A 71 -73.54 41.17 -8.56
C LEU A 71 -73.22 39.99 -7.63
N LEU A 72 -74.22 39.31 -7.06
CA LEU A 72 -74.00 38.10 -6.26
C LEU A 72 -73.29 37.00 -7.07
N GLN A 73 -73.62 36.82 -8.36
CA GLN A 73 -72.89 35.89 -9.23
C GLN A 73 -71.44 36.34 -9.50
N VAL A 74 -71.19 37.64 -9.68
CA VAL A 74 -69.84 38.18 -9.84
C VAL A 74 -69.03 38.07 -8.54
N GLU A 75 -69.64 38.25 -7.37
CA GLU A 75 -69.03 38.02 -6.06
C GLU A 75 -68.72 36.54 -5.84
N GLU A 76 -69.63 35.62 -6.20
CA GLU A 76 -69.37 34.18 -6.17
C GLU A 76 -68.24 33.76 -7.12
N GLU A 77 -68.24 34.22 -8.38
CA GLU A 77 -67.16 33.90 -9.32
C GLU A 77 -65.84 34.60 -8.92
N GLN A 78 -65.88 35.79 -8.31
CA GLN A 78 -64.69 36.44 -7.74
C GLN A 78 -64.11 35.61 -6.60
N GLN A 79 -64.92 35.17 -5.62
CA GLN A 79 -64.46 34.29 -4.54
C GLN A 79 -63.89 32.97 -5.07
N ARG A 80 -64.51 32.39 -6.10
CA ARG A 80 -63.96 31.20 -6.78
C ARG A 80 -62.64 31.51 -7.50
N CYS A 81 -62.49 32.67 -8.13
CA CYS A 81 -61.22 33.12 -8.70
C CYS A 81 -60.14 33.37 -7.64
N GLU A 82 -60.50 33.89 -6.46
CA GLU A 82 -59.60 34.10 -5.33
C GLU A 82 -59.13 32.75 -4.77
N THR A 83 -60.04 31.82 -4.43
CA THR A 83 -59.66 30.46 -4.00
C THR A 83 -58.88 29.70 -5.08
N LEU A 84 -59.20 29.86 -6.37
CA LEU A 84 -58.40 29.28 -7.45
C LEU A 84 -57.02 29.93 -7.56
N ALA A 85 -56.86 31.21 -7.24
CA ALA A 85 -55.57 31.88 -7.20
C ALA A 85 -54.71 31.38 -6.01
N GLU A 86 -55.30 31.21 -4.83
CA GLU A 86 -54.65 30.62 -3.64
C GLU A 86 -54.19 29.19 -3.90
N VAL A 87 -55.05 28.35 -4.50
CA VAL A 87 -54.65 26.99 -4.93
C VAL A 87 -53.55 27.06 -6.01
N ASN A 88 -53.54 28.10 -6.85
CA ASN A 88 -52.51 28.29 -7.88
C ASN A 88 -51.18 28.85 -7.34
N THR A 89 -51.14 29.52 -6.19
CA THR A 89 -49.89 29.86 -5.49
C THR A 89 -49.34 28.66 -4.74
N LEU A 90 -50.18 27.93 -3.99
CA LEU A 90 -49.78 26.68 -3.31
C LEU A 90 -49.23 25.63 -4.29
N LEU A 91 -49.81 25.49 -5.48
CA LEU A 91 -49.30 24.60 -6.53
C LEU A 91 -48.00 25.08 -7.20
N ARG A 92 -47.63 26.37 -7.10
CA ARG A 92 -46.29 26.85 -7.47
C ARG A 92 -45.30 26.58 -6.35
N GLU A 93 -45.65 26.92 -5.12
CA GLU A 93 -44.83 26.69 -3.93
C GLU A 93 -44.43 25.21 -3.82
N HIS A 94 -45.38 24.27 -3.93
CA HIS A 94 -45.07 22.83 -3.97
C HIS A 94 -44.26 22.38 -5.19
N LEU A 95 -44.35 23.07 -6.32
CA LEU A 95 -43.51 22.78 -7.49
C LEU A 95 -42.07 23.27 -7.28
N ASP A 96 -41.91 24.43 -6.64
CA ASP A 96 -40.60 25.01 -6.34
C ASP A 96 -39.91 24.26 -5.18
N GLU A 97 -40.62 23.90 -4.12
CA GLU A 97 -40.17 22.93 -3.09
C GLU A 97 -39.69 21.61 -3.73
N ALA A 98 -40.48 21.04 -4.66
CA ALA A 98 -40.11 19.83 -5.37
C ALA A 98 -38.89 20.04 -6.30
N ASN A 99 -38.70 21.23 -6.88
CA ASN A 99 -37.53 21.59 -7.66
C ASN A 99 -36.27 21.75 -6.80
N GLU A 100 -36.38 22.32 -5.60
CA GLU A 100 -35.29 22.43 -4.63
C GLU A 100 -34.84 21.06 -4.13
N VAL A 101 -35.76 20.21 -3.67
CA VAL A 101 -35.47 18.83 -3.24
C VAL A 101 -34.86 18.01 -4.38
N ASN A 102 -35.40 18.13 -5.60
CA ASN A 102 -34.85 17.48 -6.79
C ASN A 102 -33.47 18.06 -7.19
N SER A 103 -33.12 19.27 -6.77
CA SER A 103 -31.79 19.84 -7.00
C SER A 103 -30.77 19.38 -5.96
N ALA A 104 -31.14 19.35 -4.68
CA ALA A 104 -30.34 18.76 -3.60
C ALA A 104 -30.02 17.28 -3.89
N LEU A 105 -31.03 16.48 -4.26
CA LEU A 105 -30.84 15.07 -4.62
C LEU A 105 -29.92 14.86 -5.84
N LYS A 106 -29.85 15.81 -6.79
CA LYS A 106 -28.86 15.75 -7.89
C LYS A 106 -27.45 16.05 -7.39
N GLU A 107 -27.31 17.00 -6.47
CA GLU A 107 -26.03 17.33 -5.86
C GLU A 107 -25.50 16.15 -5.03
N ASP A 108 -26.35 15.51 -4.23
CA ASP A 108 -25.97 14.37 -3.39
C ASP A 108 -25.68 13.10 -4.18
N VAL A 109 -26.43 12.82 -5.25
CA VAL A 109 -26.05 11.78 -6.24
C VAL A 109 -24.71 12.13 -6.91
N GLY A 110 -24.44 13.40 -7.16
CA GLY A 110 -23.15 13.88 -7.66
C GLY A 110 -21.99 13.62 -6.69
N LYS A 111 -22.16 13.99 -5.41
CA LYS A 111 -21.21 13.72 -4.32
C LYS A 111 -20.93 12.23 -4.20
N LEU A 112 -21.97 11.41 -4.00
CA LEU A 112 -21.86 9.96 -3.86
C LEU A 112 -21.20 9.30 -5.09
N THR A 113 -21.40 9.83 -6.30
CA THR A 113 -20.70 9.36 -7.50
C THR A 113 -19.21 9.71 -7.46
N ALA A 114 -18.84 10.91 -7.02
CA ALA A 114 -17.45 11.32 -6.84
C ALA A 114 -16.75 10.54 -5.71
N ASP A 115 -17.43 10.34 -4.59
CA ASP A 115 -16.94 9.56 -3.44
C ASP A 115 -16.71 8.10 -3.83
N TRP A 116 -17.66 7.49 -4.55
CA TRP A 116 -17.49 6.15 -5.10
C TRP A 116 -16.34 6.04 -6.10
N MET A 117 -16.11 7.07 -6.94
CA MET A 117 -14.94 7.06 -7.84
C MET A 117 -13.63 7.17 -7.08
N ARG A 118 -13.52 8.04 -6.06
CA ARG A 118 -12.34 8.17 -5.19
C ARG A 118 -12.02 6.87 -4.46
N ALA A 119 -13.00 6.30 -3.76
CA ALA A 119 -12.84 5.02 -3.05
C ALA A 119 -12.45 3.87 -4.00
N ARG A 120 -12.90 3.90 -5.27
CA ARG A 120 -12.47 2.90 -6.28
C ARG A 120 -11.03 3.13 -6.72
N GLU A 121 -10.61 4.38 -6.94
CA GLU A 121 -9.24 4.73 -7.33
C GLU A 121 -8.23 4.46 -6.20
N GLU A 122 -8.61 4.71 -4.94
CA GLU A 122 -7.85 4.33 -3.74
C GLU A 122 -7.67 2.80 -3.62
N LEU A 123 -8.72 2.02 -3.90
CA LEU A 123 -8.64 0.55 -3.92
C LEU A 123 -7.80 0.03 -5.10
N GLU A 124 -7.93 0.61 -6.30
CA GLU A 124 -7.09 0.29 -7.47
C GLU A 124 -5.61 0.59 -7.20
N LEU A 125 -5.31 1.68 -6.47
CA LEU A 125 -3.97 2.05 -6.02
C LEU A 125 -3.43 1.05 -4.98
N LYS A 126 -4.19 0.75 -3.92
CA LYS A 126 -3.79 -0.21 -2.87
C LYS A 126 -3.58 -1.62 -3.41
N GLU A 127 -4.39 -2.06 -4.38
CA GLU A 127 -4.15 -3.34 -5.07
C GLU A 127 -2.88 -3.28 -5.94
N SER A 128 -2.50 -2.11 -6.47
CA SER A 128 -1.23 -1.92 -7.18
C SER A 128 -0.01 -1.93 -6.27
N GLU A 129 -0.12 -1.36 -5.06
CA GLU A 129 0.90 -1.46 -4.01
C GLU A 129 1.12 -2.94 -3.63
N TRP A 130 0.07 -3.68 -3.28
CA TRP A 130 0.18 -5.11 -2.93
C TRP A 130 0.68 -5.99 -4.09
N ARG A 131 0.39 -5.63 -5.34
CA ARG A 131 1.00 -6.29 -6.51
C ARG A 131 2.50 -6.00 -6.59
N SER A 132 2.91 -4.75 -6.40
CA SER A 132 4.33 -4.35 -6.39
C SER A 132 5.11 -5.00 -5.23
N GLU A 133 4.57 -4.99 -4.01
CA GLU A 133 5.16 -5.65 -2.84
C GLU A 133 5.36 -7.15 -3.09
N ARG A 134 4.35 -7.84 -3.65
CA ARG A 134 4.46 -9.26 -4.00
C ARG A 134 5.55 -9.50 -5.04
N GLU A 135 5.60 -8.69 -6.10
CA GLU A 135 6.65 -8.77 -7.11
C GLU A 135 8.04 -8.51 -6.50
N LEU A 136 8.19 -7.59 -5.55
CA LEU A 136 9.44 -7.36 -4.83
C LEU A 136 9.84 -8.58 -3.97
N TYR A 137 8.90 -9.19 -3.23
CA TYR A 137 9.16 -10.40 -2.45
C TYR A 137 9.52 -11.60 -3.33
N ASP A 138 8.79 -11.85 -4.42
CA ASP A 138 9.06 -12.94 -5.35
C ASP A 138 10.42 -12.76 -6.04
N ASN A 139 10.74 -11.53 -6.49
CA ASN A 139 12.05 -11.22 -7.06
C ASN A 139 13.19 -11.37 -6.04
N TYR A 140 12.98 -10.97 -4.78
CA TYR A 140 13.96 -11.16 -3.70
C TYR A 140 14.21 -12.64 -3.41
N LEU A 141 13.15 -13.44 -3.26
CA LEU A 141 13.23 -14.88 -3.00
C LEU A 141 13.91 -15.63 -4.17
N MET A 142 13.56 -15.29 -5.41
CA MET A 142 14.20 -15.86 -6.60
C MET A 142 15.66 -15.43 -6.74
N GLY A 143 15.98 -14.17 -6.40
CA GLY A 143 17.34 -13.64 -6.35
C GLY A 143 18.21 -14.40 -5.35
N GLU A 144 17.76 -14.51 -4.09
CA GLU A 144 18.44 -15.27 -3.04
C GLU A 144 18.57 -16.76 -3.37
N HIS A 145 17.52 -17.38 -3.90
CA HIS A 145 17.58 -18.78 -4.36
C HIS A 145 18.62 -18.97 -5.47
N SER A 146 18.68 -18.05 -6.45
CA SER A 146 19.71 -18.09 -7.50
C SER A 146 21.13 -17.90 -6.95
N ARG A 147 21.30 -17.00 -5.95
CA ARG A 147 22.58 -16.77 -5.28
C ARG A 147 23.03 -18.03 -4.55
N LEU A 148 22.17 -18.62 -3.73
CA LEU A 148 22.44 -19.86 -3.00
C LEU A 148 22.75 -21.04 -3.95
N LEU A 149 22.01 -21.19 -5.04
CA LEU A 149 22.30 -22.19 -6.08
C LEU A 149 23.65 -21.96 -6.76
N SER A 150 24.05 -20.71 -7.02
CA SER A 150 25.35 -20.40 -7.61
C SER A 150 26.50 -20.73 -6.65
N LEU A 151 26.36 -20.38 -5.37
CA LEU A 151 27.32 -20.75 -4.31
C LEU A 151 27.41 -22.27 -4.14
N TRP A 152 26.28 -22.99 -4.17
CA TRP A 152 26.30 -24.45 -4.11
C TRP A 152 27.01 -25.08 -5.31
N ARG A 153 26.77 -24.57 -6.52
CA ARG A 153 27.52 -24.98 -7.73
C ARG A 153 29.02 -24.70 -7.59
N GLN A 154 29.41 -23.56 -6.99
CA GLN A 154 30.82 -23.25 -6.72
C GLN A 154 31.43 -24.23 -5.69
N VAL A 155 30.74 -24.51 -4.58
CA VAL A 155 31.20 -25.44 -3.53
C VAL A 155 31.35 -26.87 -4.06
N VAL A 156 30.38 -27.37 -4.82
CA VAL A 156 30.47 -28.69 -5.49
C VAL A 156 31.62 -28.70 -6.50
N THR A 157 31.83 -27.62 -7.26
CA THR A 157 32.94 -27.48 -8.21
C THR A 157 34.31 -27.46 -7.51
N PHE A 158 34.44 -26.71 -6.41
CA PHE A 158 35.64 -26.69 -5.58
C PHE A 158 35.94 -28.07 -4.98
N ARG A 159 34.92 -28.75 -4.43
CA ARG A 159 35.06 -30.12 -3.90
C ARG A 159 35.52 -31.10 -4.98
N ARG A 160 35.05 -30.97 -6.22
CA ARG A 160 35.54 -31.75 -7.37
C ARG A 160 37.02 -31.47 -7.63
N HIS A 161 37.41 -30.20 -7.83
CA HIS A 161 38.82 -29.85 -8.10
C HIS A 161 39.76 -30.25 -6.95
N PHE A 162 39.34 -30.13 -5.70
CA PHE A 162 40.12 -30.58 -4.54
C PHE A 162 40.31 -32.11 -4.54
N LEU A 163 39.27 -32.87 -4.91
CA LEU A 163 39.38 -34.34 -5.00
C LEU A 163 40.26 -34.76 -6.19
N GLU A 164 40.14 -34.09 -7.34
CA GLU A 164 41.01 -34.28 -8.50
C GLU A 164 42.47 -34.02 -8.13
N MET A 165 42.77 -32.85 -7.55
CA MET A 165 44.09 -32.46 -7.05
C MET A 165 44.63 -33.48 -6.04
N LYS A 166 43.83 -33.90 -5.06
CA LYS A 166 44.23 -34.94 -4.11
C LYS A 166 44.62 -36.22 -4.83
N THR A 167 43.78 -36.73 -5.75
CA THR A 167 44.10 -37.97 -6.47
C THR A 167 45.31 -37.81 -7.40
N ALA A 168 45.62 -36.62 -7.90
CA ALA A 168 46.88 -36.36 -8.59
C ALA A 168 48.05 -36.53 -7.61
N THR A 169 48.06 -35.79 -6.49
CA THR A 169 49.14 -35.91 -5.49
C THR A 169 49.29 -37.33 -4.91
N ASP A 170 48.20 -38.08 -4.73
CA ASP A 170 48.24 -39.48 -4.27
C ASP A 170 48.87 -40.41 -5.33
N ARG A 171 48.70 -40.12 -6.64
CA ARG A 171 49.39 -40.82 -7.73
C ARG A 171 50.87 -40.43 -7.79
N ASP A 172 51.18 -39.14 -7.78
CA ASP A 172 52.56 -38.63 -7.85
C ASP A 172 53.42 -39.17 -6.70
N LEU A 173 52.88 -39.21 -5.49
CA LEU A 173 53.51 -39.80 -4.31
C LEU A 173 53.63 -41.33 -4.38
N SER A 174 52.82 -42.00 -5.20
CA SER A 174 52.91 -43.45 -5.44
C SER A 174 53.93 -43.78 -6.52
N GLU A 175 54.01 -42.97 -7.58
CA GLU A 175 55.02 -43.05 -8.62
C GLU A 175 56.42 -42.76 -8.06
N LEU A 176 56.57 -41.71 -7.23
CA LEU A 176 57.84 -41.41 -6.55
C LEU A 176 58.32 -42.57 -5.65
N LYS A 177 57.40 -43.27 -4.98
CA LYS A 177 57.71 -44.48 -4.20
C LYS A 177 58.10 -45.65 -5.10
N ALA A 178 57.42 -45.85 -6.23
CA ALA A 178 57.76 -46.88 -7.20
C ALA A 178 59.14 -46.63 -7.81
N GLU A 179 59.48 -45.38 -8.13
CA GLU A 179 60.81 -44.98 -8.58
C GLU A 179 61.87 -45.13 -7.50
N GLN A 180 61.59 -44.76 -6.25
CA GLN A 180 62.48 -45.04 -5.12
C GLN A 180 62.77 -46.55 -4.99
N MET A 181 61.76 -47.40 -5.11
CA MET A 181 61.93 -48.86 -5.09
C MET A 181 62.70 -49.37 -6.31
N ARG A 182 62.44 -48.83 -7.51
CA ARG A 182 63.12 -49.18 -8.77
C ARG A 182 64.60 -48.82 -8.73
N LEU A 183 64.93 -47.62 -8.25
CA LEU A 183 66.29 -47.14 -8.04
C LEU A 183 67.00 -47.98 -6.96
N SER A 184 66.35 -48.24 -5.82
CA SER A 184 66.91 -49.07 -4.74
C SER A 184 67.18 -50.51 -5.22
N GLY A 185 66.26 -51.10 -5.98
CA GLY A 185 66.43 -52.42 -6.59
C GLY A 185 67.52 -52.44 -7.66
N SER A 186 67.62 -51.41 -8.49
CA SER A 186 68.69 -51.25 -9.47
C SER A 186 70.06 -51.11 -8.80
N ILE A 187 70.18 -50.31 -7.74
CA ILE A 187 71.38 -50.20 -6.92
C ILE A 187 71.73 -51.56 -6.30
N LEU A 188 70.77 -52.26 -5.70
CA LEU A 188 70.98 -53.58 -5.11
C LEU A 188 71.48 -54.59 -6.15
N VAL A 189 70.84 -54.67 -7.32
CA VAL A 189 71.26 -55.55 -8.43
C VAL A 189 72.63 -55.17 -8.97
N ASN A 190 72.97 -53.89 -9.08
CA ASN A 190 74.31 -53.47 -9.50
C ASN A 190 75.37 -53.77 -8.44
N CYS A 191 75.08 -53.60 -7.15
CA CYS A 191 75.94 -54.06 -6.05
C CYS A 191 76.12 -55.58 -6.06
N SER A 192 75.07 -56.37 -6.30
CA SER A 192 75.18 -57.82 -6.48
C SER A 192 76.01 -58.20 -7.69
N ARG A 193 75.84 -57.50 -8.83
CA ARG A 193 76.65 -57.70 -10.05
C ARG A 193 78.13 -57.38 -9.82
N LEU A 194 78.43 -56.28 -9.13
CA LEU A 194 79.79 -55.94 -8.72
C LEU A 194 80.38 -57.01 -7.78
N ASN A 195 79.61 -57.50 -6.81
CA ASN A 195 80.03 -58.56 -5.89
C ASN A 195 80.33 -59.89 -6.63
N SER A 196 79.50 -60.27 -7.60
CA SER A 196 79.80 -61.42 -8.49
C SER A 196 80.97 -61.15 -9.43
N GLY A 197 81.15 -59.90 -9.88
CA GLY A 197 82.30 -59.49 -10.69
C GLY A 197 83.62 -59.62 -9.93
N VAL A 198 83.63 -59.24 -8.65
CA VAL A 198 84.79 -59.40 -7.75
C VAL A 198 85.19 -60.88 -7.61
N GLN A 199 84.26 -61.83 -7.69
CA GLN A 199 84.61 -63.27 -7.74
C GLN A 199 85.16 -63.71 -9.11
N LEU A 200 84.78 -63.06 -10.21
CA LEU A 200 85.33 -63.34 -11.54
C LEU A 200 86.76 -62.79 -11.73
N TRP A 201 87.11 -61.69 -11.05
CA TRP A 201 88.48 -61.15 -11.05
C TRP A 201 89.47 -61.94 -10.18
N GLN A 202 89.06 -63.04 -9.54
CA GLN A 202 89.92 -63.91 -8.72
C GLN A 202 90.30 -65.24 -9.40
N SER A 203 90.80 -65.19 -10.64
CA SER A 203 91.67 -66.25 -11.20
C SER A 203 92.40 -65.81 -12.47
N PHE A 204 93.67 -65.39 -12.35
CA PHE A 204 94.79 -65.89 -13.17
C PHE A 204 96.16 -65.35 -12.69
N THR A 205 97.05 -66.26 -12.31
CA THR A 205 98.55 -66.23 -12.23
C THR A 205 99.29 -64.88 -12.13
N LEU A 206 100.10 -64.57 -11.11
CA LEU A 206 101.28 -65.28 -10.53
C LEU A 206 102.56 -65.24 -11.40
N GLY A 207 103.55 -64.39 -11.04
CA GLY A 207 104.90 -64.39 -11.64
C GLY A 207 105.80 -63.18 -11.27
N LYS A 208 107.02 -63.44 -10.79
CA LYS A 208 108.14 -62.50 -10.42
C LYS A 208 109.48 -63.23 -10.76
N PRO A 209 110.73 -62.68 -10.67
CA PRO A 209 111.19 -61.32 -10.28
C PRO A 209 112.38 -60.67 -11.09
N VAL A 210 112.49 -59.33 -11.03
CA VAL A 210 113.67 -58.41 -10.79
C VAL A 210 115.14 -58.82 -11.15
N LEU A 211 115.92 -57.95 -11.88
CA LEU A 211 117.28 -57.37 -11.54
C LEU A 211 117.95 -56.46 -12.65
N LYS A 212 119.28 -56.14 -12.58
CA LYS A 212 119.95 -54.81 -12.85
C LYS A 212 121.18 -54.74 -13.86
N ASP A 213 121.40 -53.54 -14.45
CA ASP A 213 122.64 -52.72 -14.79
C ASP A 213 123.83 -53.07 -15.80
N GLN A 214 124.17 -52.09 -16.71
CA GLN A 214 125.50 -51.48 -17.14
C GLN A 214 126.56 -52.00 -18.23
N ALA A 215 127.45 -51.04 -18.70
CA ALA A 215 128.76 -51.06 -19.48
C ALA A 215 128.75 -51.10 -21.07
N GLN A 216 129.77 -50.78 -21.94
CA GLN A 216 131.16 -50.17 -22.03
C GLN A 216 131.48 -49.77 -23.56
N GLN A 217 132.59 -49.30 -24.23
CA GLN A 217 134.05 -48.86 -24.14
C GLN A 217 134.37 -47.99 -25.46
N GLN A 218 135.52 -47.56 -26.09
CA GLN A 218 137.04 -47.51 -26.15
C GLN A 218 137.46 -46.28 -27.10
N ALA A 219 138.64 -45.84 -27.66
CA ALA A 219 140.11 -46.08 -27.90
C ALA A 219 140.86 -44.68 -28.08
N GLY A 220 142.03 -44.29 -28.68
CA GLY A 220 143.22 -44.69 -29.55
C GLY A 220 143.97 -43.35 -30.02
N GLN A 221 145.10 -43.07 -30.75
CA GLN A 221 146.37 -43.58 -31.41
C GLN A 221 147.25 -42.31 -31.83
N LYS A 222 148.54 -42.16 -32.30
CA LYS A 222 149.80 -42.95 -32.56
C LYS A 222 151.18 -42.12 -32.52
N ILE A 223 152.08 -42.06 -33.55
CA ILE A 223 153.61 -41.99 -33.50
C ILE A 223 154.28 -41.47 -34.87
N ASN A 224 155.55 -41.02 -35.20
CA ASN A 224 156.87 -40.47 -34.68
C ASN A 224 157.87 -40.14 -35.90
N GLN A 225 159.14 -39.61 -35.97
CA GLN A 225 160.16 -38.85 -35.14
C GLN A 225 161.30 -38.02 -35.92
N LYS A 226 162.64 -38.31 -35.91
CA LYS A 226 163.82 -37.37 -36.27
C LYS A 226 165.22 -38.04 -36.71
N ALA A 227 166.27 -37.25 -37.16
CA ALA A 227 167.81 -37.39 -37.10
C ALA A 227 168.73 -38.09 -38.22
N GLN A 228 170.10 -37.98 -38.42
CA GLN A 228 171.22 -36.94 -38.27
C GLN A 228 172.76 -37.37 -38.60
N GLU A 229 173.60 -36.57 -39.35
CA GLU A 229 175.13 -36.26 -39.35
C GLU A 229 176.42 -37.07 -39.89
N VAL A 230 177.57 -36.33 -40.16
CA VAL A 230 179.10 -36.63 -40.15
C VAL A 230 179.85 -37.37 -41.36
N MET A 231 181.16 -37.34 -41.83
CA MET A 231 182.60 -36.77 -41.67
C MET A 231 183.45 -36.89 -43.05
N CYS A 232 184.79 -36.80 -43.40
CA CYS A 232 186.25 -36.35 -43.08
C CYS A 232 187.17 -36.59 -44.38
N LEU A 233 188.53 -36.49 -44.69
CA LEU A 233 189.94 -35.99 -44.35
C LEU A 233 190.90 -36.27 -45.65
N PRO A 234 192.28 -36.39 -45.81
CA PRO A 234 193.62 -35.83 -45.33
C PRO A 234 194.67 -35.35 -46.47
N VAL A 235 196.03 -35.20 -46.25
CA VAL A 235 197.07 -34.54 -47.20
C VAL A 235 198.58 -35.07 -47.17
N LYS A 236 199.46 -34.79 -48.21
CA LYS A 236 200.99 -34.92 -48.33
C LYS A 236 201.60 -34.00 -49.48
N GLY A 237 202.89 -33.83 -49.95
CA GLY A 237 204.30 -34.38 -49.85
C GLY A 237 205.41 -33.49 -50.59
N ASP A 238 206.69 -33.90 -50.85
CA ASP A 238 207.85 -32.96 -51.23
C ASP A 238 209.20 -33.54 -51.89
N LEU A 239 209.84 -32.87 -52.90
CA LEU A 239 211.32 -32.68 -53.26
C LEU A 239 211.55 -31.72 -54.49
N GLU A 240 210.54 -31.44 -55.32
CA GLU A 240 210.62 -30.47 -56.46
C GLU A 240 210.57 -28.99 -56.02
N LYS A 241 211.17 -28.71 -54.85
CA LYS A 241 210.74 -27.63 -53.95
C LYS A 241 211.10 -26.22 -54.39
N LYS A 242 212.05 -26.05 -55.32
CA LYS A 242 212.72 -24.75 -55.53
C LYS A 242 212.29 -24.00 -56.80
N GLU A 243 211.78 -24.68 -57.81
CA GLU A 243 211.32 -24.05 -59.06
C GLU A 243 209.82 -23.69 -59.02
N LEU A 244 209.05 -24.34 -58.15
CA LEU A 244 207.68 -23.96 -57.81
C LEU A 244 207.61 -22.70 -56.93
N GLN A 245 208.68 -22.36 -56.20
CA GLN A 245 208.61 -21.41 -55.08
C GLN A 245 208.42 -19.95 -55.53
N ASP A 246 209.05 -19.53 -56.63
CA ASP A 246 208.85 -18.17 -57.18
C ASP A 246 207.46 -18.01 -57.81
N ARG A 247 206.92 -19.10 -58.39
CA ARG A 247 205.61 -19.14 -59.07
C ARG A 247 204.41 -19.11 -58.09
N VAL A 248 204.63 -19.46 -56.83
CA VAL A 248 203.66 -19.30 -55.73
C VAL A 248 203.53 -17.84 -55.28
N MET A 249 204.58 -17.04 -55.41
CA MET A 249 204.61 -15.66 -54.92
C MET A 249 203.67 -14.74 -55.71
N GLU A 250 203.65 -14.88 -57.04
CA GLU A 250 202.79 -14.11 -57.95
C GLU A 250 201.29 -14.46 -57.79
N LEU A 251 200.96 -15.75 -57.66
CA LEU A 251 199.60 -16.22 -57.40
C LEU A 251 199.04 -15.74 -56.05
N SER A 252 199.92 -15.57 -55.05
CA SER A 252 199.52 -15.11 -53.70
C SER A 252 199.05 -13.65 -53.70
N ALA A 253 199.60 -12.79 -54.57
CA ALA A 253 199.21 -11.38 -54.65
C ALA A 253 197.78 -11.20 -55.20
N LEU A 254 197.41 -11.96 -56.23
CA LEU A 254 196.09 -11.91 -56.85
C LEU A 254 194.97 -12.40 -55.92
N LEU A 255 195.27 -13.36 -55.05
CA LEU A 255 194.31 -13.87 -54.05
C LEU A 255 193.88 -12.78 -53.05
N VAL A 256 194.82 -11.99 -52.55
CA VAL A 256 194.57 -10.90 -51.58
C VAL A 256 193.71 -9.79 -52.20
N GLN A 257 193.94 -9.46 -53.48
CA GLN A 257 193.12 -8.48 -54.21
C GLN A 257 191.66 -8.93 -54.34
N SER A 258 191.44 -10.22 -54.58
CA SER A 258 190.09 -10.83 -54.65
C SER A 258 189.37 -10.79 -53.29
N GLN A 259 190.07 -11.15 -52.19
CA GLN A 259 189.48 -11.13 -50.85
C GLN A 259 188.97 -9.75 -50.45
N LYS A 260 189.74 -8.69 -50.70
CA LYS A 260 189.32 -7.31 -50.37
C LYS A 260 188.04 -6.89 -51.10
N GLN A 261 187.86 -7.33 -52.35
CA GLN A 261 186.67 -7.02 -53.14
C GLN A 261 185.41 -7.77 -52.68
N ASN A 262 185.55 -8.85 -51.90
CA ASN A 262 184.42 -9.56 -51.30
C ASN A 262 183.94 -8.88 -50.00
N GLU A 263 184.83 -8.40 -49.15
CA GLU A 263 184.42 -7.66 -47.94
C GLU A 263 183.58 -6.41 -48.26
N GLU A 264 183.89 -5.71 -49.35
CA GLU A 264 183.14 -4.53 -49.78
C GLU A 264 181.72 -4.91 -50.24
N LYS A 265 181.58 -6.04 -50.98
CA LYS A 265 180.27 -6.59 -51.37
C LYS A 265 179.46 -7.03 -50.15
N GLU A 266 180.07 -7.73 -49.19
CA GLU A 266 179.39 -8.23 -48.00
C GLU A 266 178.83 -7.09 -47.13
N LYS A 267 179.57 -5.97 -47.01
CA LYS A 267 179.09 -4.74 -46.36
C LYS A 267 177.86 -4.16 -47.08
N THR A 268 177.87 -4.07 -48.42
CA THR A 268 176.70 -3.60 -49.19
C THR A 268 175.50 -4.54 -49.10
N MET A 269 175.74 -5.86 -49.07
CA MET A 269 174.69 -6.88 -48.99
C MET A 269 173.97 -6.82 -47.63
N LYS A 270 174.71 -6.64 -46.54
CA LYS A 270 174.13 -6.46 -45.21
C LYS A 270 173.26 -5.20 -45.14
N THR A 271 173.77 -4.05 -45.61
CA THR A 271 172.97 -2.81 -45.62
C THR A 271 171.70 -2.90 -46.47
N LEU A 272 171.69 -3.70 -47.55
CA LEU A 272 170.45 -3.97 -48.29
C LEU A 272 169.48 -4.83 -47.47
N ASN A 273 169.96 -5.90 -46.83
CA ASN A 273 169.13 -6.79 -46.03
C ASN A 273 168.42 -6.04 -44.90
N ASP A 274 169.15 -5.20 -44.17
CA ASP A 274 168.61 -4.36 -43.09
C ASP A 274 167.50 -3.41 -43.61
N THR A 275 167.58 -2.93 -44.86
CA THR A 275 166.50 -2.13 -45.47
C THR A 275 165.29 -2.95 -45.93
N VAL A 276 165.46 -4.24 -46.23
CA VAL A 276 164.35 -5.13 -46.63
C VAL A 276 163.49 -5.49 -45.42
N GLU A 277 164.08 -5.87 -44.28
CA GLU A 277 163.32 -6.19 -43.05
C GLU A 277 162.45 -5.01 -42.59
N ILE A 278 162.97 -3.77 -42.66
CA ILE A 278 162.22 -2.56 -42.30
C ILE A 278 161.03 -2.35 -43.25
N LEU A 279 161.21 -2.60 -44.55
CA LEU A 279 160.13 -2.47 -45.53
C LEU A 279 159.06 -3.55 -45.36
N GLU A 280 159.45 -4.79 -45.06
CA GLU A 280 158.51 -5.89 -44.78
C GLU A 280 157.70 -5.65 -43.50
N ALA A 281 158.34 -5.17 -42.42
CA ALA A 281 157.63 -4.75 -41.21
C ALA A 281 156.60 -3.65 -41.49
N SER A 282 157.00 -2.59 -42.21
CA SER A 282 156.11 -1.48 -42.59
C SER A 282 154.95 -1.88 -43.51
N ARG A 283 155.10 -3.02 -44.22
CA ARG A 283 154.07 -3.59 -45.08
C ARG A 283 153.04 -4.36 -44.25
N LEU A 284 153.49 -5.24 -43.35
CA LEU A 284 152.62 -6.01 -42.46
C LEU A 284 151.77 -5.10 -41.57
N GLU A 285 152.35 -4.00 -41.08
CA GLU A 285 151.64 -3.00 -40.27
C GLU A 285 150.49 -2.34 -41.06
N LYS A 286 150.73 -1.95 -42.32
CA LYS A 286 149.68 -1.40 -43.21
C LYS A 286 148.63 -2.43 -43.61
N GLU A 287 149.01 -3.70 -43.80
CA GLU A 287 148.06 -4.78 -44.09
C GLU A 287 147.16 -5.08 -42.86
N TYR A 288 147.68 -4.89 -41.64
CA TYR A 288 146.90 -4.95 -40.40
C TYR A 288 145.96 -3.73 -40.24
N GLU A 289 146.43 -2.50 -40.43
CA GLU A 289 145.58 -1.29 -40.41
C GLU A 289 144.45 -1.33 -41.45
N ALA A 290 144.76 -1.80 -42.67
CA ALA A 290 143.77 -1.99 -43.72
C ALA A 290 142.69 -3.02 -43.34
N SER A 291 143.08 -4.10 -42.64
CA SER A 291 142.17 -5.11 -42.13
C SER A 291 141.27 -4.57 -41.00
N LEU A 292 141.87 -3.84 -40.05
CA LEU A 292 141.15 -3.23 -38.93
C LEU A 292 140.12 -2.19 -39.41
N THR A 293 140.52 -1.30 -40.33
CA THR A 293 139.63 -0.29 -40.90
C THR A 293 138.59 -0.87 -41.85
N LYS A 294 138.80 -2.06 -42.42
CA LYS A 294 137.75 -2.80 -43.15
C LYS A 294 136.71 -3.37 -42.17
N SER A 295 137.15 -4.05 -41.11
CA SER A 295 136.26 -4.61 -40.08
C SER A 295 135.36 -3.54 -39.47
N ALA A 296 135.93 -2.40 -39.04
CA ALA A 296 135.16 -1.27 -38.51
C ALA A 296 134.15 -0.67 -39.51
N LYS A 297 134.42 -0.72 -40.83
CA LYS A 297 133.46 -0.29 -41.87
C LYS A 297 132.35 -1.31 -42.11
N GLU A 298 132.60 -2.59 -41.89
CA GLU A 298 131.59 -3.65 -41.99
C GLU A 298 130.69 -3.67 -40.75
N GLU A 299 131.23 -3.40 -39.55
CA GLU A 299 130.45 -3.13 -38.33
C GLU A 299 129.61 -1.85 -38.44
N ASN A 300 130.16 -0.75 -38.97
CA ASN A 300 129.35 0.46 -39.18
C ASN A 300 128.19 0.24 -40.16
N ARG A 301 128.38 -0.61 -41.19
CA ARG A 301 127.29 -1.00 -42.11
C ARG A 301 126.24 -1.88 -41.43
N SER A 302 126.64 -2.84 -40.60
CA SER A 302 125.68 -3.69 -39.88
C SER A 302 124.90 -2.90 -38.84
N LEU A 303 125.54 -1.97 -38.12
CA LEU A 303 124.88 -1.04 -37.20
C LEU A 303 123.93 -0.07 -37.93
N GLN A 304 124.35 0.53 -39.05
CA GLN A 304 123.45 1.38 -39.86
C GLN A 304 122.24 0.61 -40.38
N LYS A 305 122.43 -0.65 -40.81
CA LYS A 305 121.31 -1.52 -41.18
C LYS A 305 120.40 -1.80 -39.99
N LEU A 306 120.95 -2.21 -38.84
CA LEU A 306 120.18 -2.50 -37.63
C LEU A 306 119.37 -1.28 -37.16
N ILE A 307 119.95 -0.08 -37.21
CA ILE A 307 119.25 1.18 -36.89
C ILE A 307 118.10 1.44 -37.87
N LYS A 308 118.30 1.19 -39.18
CA LYS A 308 117.22 1.30 -40.18
C LYS A 308 116.11 0.28 -39.90
N ASP A 309 116.46 -1.00 -39.73
CA ASP A 309 115.52 -2.10 -39.50
C ASP A 309 114.69 -1.85 -38.21
N ILE A 310 115.30 -1.35 -37.13
CA ILE A 310 114.61 -0.90 -35.90
C ILE A 310 113.70 0.32 -36.16
N THR A 311 114.16 1.30 -36.95
CA THR A 311 113.38 2.51 -37.27
C THR A 311 112.16 2.18 -38.16
N GLU A 312 112.26 1.15 -38.99
CA GLU A 312 111.16 0.66 -39.82
C GLU A 312 110.13 -0.07 -38.95
N ALA A 313 110.56 -1.01 -38.10
CA ALA A 313 109.70 -1.71 -37.16
C ALA A 313 108.97 -0.78 -36.18
N LEU A 314 109.63 0.26 -35.66
CA LEU A 314 108.99 1.26 -34.79
C LEU A 314 107.93 2.10 -35.52
N LYS A 315 108.06 2.34 -36.83
CA LYS A 315 107.01 3.00 -37.63
C LYS A 315 105.82 2.07 -37.83
N GLU A 316 106.07 0.80 -38.14
CA GLU A 316 105.02 -0.21 -38.29
C GLU A 316 104.23 -0.36 -36.97
N GLU A 317 104.92 -0.47 -35.82
CA GLU A 317 104.25 -0.54 -34.52
C GLU A 317 103.48 0.75 -34.18
N LEU A 318 104.03 1.94 -34.50
CA LEU A 318 103.31 3.20 -34.35
C LEU A 318 102.06 3.27 -35.25
N SER A 319 102.11 2.80 -36.49
CA SER A 319 100.92 2.72 -37.36
C SER A 319 99.88 1.74 -36.82
N ALA A 320 100.28 0.54 -36.41
CA ALA A 320 99.36 -0.45 -35.85
C ALA A 320 98.71 0.02 -34.53
N ARG A 321 99.46 0.76 -33.70
CA ARG A 321 98.92 1.43 -32.51
C ARG A 321 97.96 2.57 -32.90
N GLN A 322 98.30 3.40 -33.88
CA GLN A 322 97.45 4.49 -34.37
C GLN A 322 96.12 3.97 -34.95
N ASP A 323 96.17 2.90 -35.76
CA ASP A 323 94.99 2.25 -36.31
C ASP A 323 94.13 1.64 -35.20
N SER A 324 94.74 0.96 -34.22
CA SER A 324 94.05 0.44 -33.03
C SER A 324 93.38 1.55 -32.20
N ILE A 325 94.05 2.69 -32.02
CA ILE A 325 93.48 3.88 -31.36
C ILE A 325 92.30 4.43 -32.18
N SER A 326 92.41 4.50 -33.50
CA SER A 326 91.32 4.97 -34.36
C SER A 326 90.08 4.06 -34.29
N PHE A 327 90.29 2.74 -34.24
CA PHE A 327 89.23 1.74 -34.07
C PHE A 327 88.55 1.87 -32.69
N LEU A 328 89.34 1.99 -31.61
CA LEU A 328 88.81 2.18 -30.26
C LEU A 328 88.04 3.50 -30.11
N LEU A 329 88.51 4.59 -30.73
CA LEU A 329 87.78 5.87 -30.76
C LEU A 329 86.47 5.78 -31.55
N HIS A 330 86.44 5.07 -32.68
CA HIS A 330 85.20 4.82 -33.41
C HIS A 330 84.22 3.94 -32.61
N GLN A 331 84.74 2.90 -31.95
CA GLN A 331 83.95 2.04 -31.07
C GLN A 331 83.38 2.83 -29.87
N HIS A 332 84.17 3.72 -29.26
CA HIS A 332 83.71 4.61 -28.18
C HIS A 332 82.58 5.52 -28.66
N ARG A 333 82.74 6.20 -29.82
CA ARG A 333 81.66 7.01 -30.42
C ARG A 333 80.37 6.23 -30.64
N GLN A 334 80.45 5.02 -31.17
CA GLN A 334 79.26 4.19 -31.33
C GLN A 334 78.58 3.86 -29.98
N GLN A 335 79.34 3.68 -28.90
CA GLN A 335 78.76 3.45 -27.57
C GLN A 335 78.18 4.76 -26.99
N GLU A 336 78.83 5.92 -27.18
CA GLU A 336 78.27 7.23 -26.80
C GLU A 336 76.95 7.54 -27.53
N GLU A 337 76.83 7.16 -28.80
CA GLU A 337 75.58 7.28 -29.57
C GLU A 337 74.50 6.31 -29.08
N LYS A 338 74.86 5.04 -28.80
CA LYS A 338 73.94 4.07 -28.20
C LYS A 338 73.46 4.53 -26.82
N CYS A 339 74.35 5.02 -25.96
CA CYS A 339 74.01 5.58 -24.65
C CYS A 339 73.08 6.79 -24.76
N ARG A 340 73.36 7.75 -25.66
CA ARG A 340 72.47 8.92 -25.89
C ARG A 340 71.09 8.51 -26.40
N ASN A 341 71.03 7.57 -27.35
CA ASN A 341 69.76 7.06 -27.88
C ASN A 341 68.96 6.30 -26.80
N LEU A 342 69.62 5.55 -25.92
CA LEU A 342 69.00 4.89 -24.78
C LEU A 342 68.51 5.89 -23.71
N GLN A 343 69.27 6.95 -23.43
CA GLN A 343 68.85 8.03 -22.52
C GLN A 343 67.60 8.74 -23.05
N GLN A 344 67.59 9.16 -24.32
CA GLN A 344 66.42 9.77 -24.95
C GLN A 344 65.20 8.82 -24.93
N ARG A 345 65.42 7.51 -25.12
CA ARG A 345 64.31 6.55 -25.06
C ARG A 345 63.80 6.33 -23.63
N LEU A 346 64.65 6.45 -22.61
CA LEU A 346 64.23 6.43 -21.20
C LEU A 346 63.45 7.70 -20.83
N GLU A 347 63.88 8.89 -21.27
CA GLU A 347 63.13 10.14 -21.07
C GLU A 347 61.74 10.07 -21.73
N GLN A 348 61.64 9.59 -22.97
CA GLN A 348 60.35 9.35 -23.64
C GLN A 348 59.46 8.39 -22.84
N LEU A 349 59.97 7.25 -22.40
CA LEU A 349 59.21 6.27 -21.63
C LEU A 349 58.81 6.81 -20.24
N GLU A 350 59.62 7.69 -19.64
CA GLU A 350 59.24 8.42 -18.43
C GLU A 350 58.10 9.41 -18.69
N GLU A 351 58.12 10.18 -19.78
CA GLU A 351 57.01 11.10 -20.13
C GLU A 351 55.73 10.35 -20.51
N GLU A 352 55.83 9.26 -21.28
CA GLU A 352 54.72 8.33 -21.56
C GLU A 352 54.14 7.77 -20.24
N CYS A 353 54.99 7.42 -19.26
CA CYS A 353 54.55 6.93 -17.95
C CYS A 353 53.93 8.02 -17.07
N LYS A 354 54.51 9.24 -17.03
CA LYS A 354 54.00 10.42 -16.31
C LYS A 354 52.62 10.83 -16.85
N THR A 355 52.47 10.92 -18.17
CA THR A 355 51.20 11.28 -18.84
C THR A 355 50.15 10.17 -18.69
N SER A 356 50.53 8.89 -18.77
CA SER A 356 49.65 7.76 -18.45
C SER A 356 49.19 7.76 -16.99
N SER A 357 50.08 8.12 -16.06
CA SER A 357 49.73 8.24 -14.64
C SER A 357 48.76 9.39 -14.37
N SER A 358 48.97 10.55 -15.00
CA SER A 358 48.06 11.69 -14.94
C SER A 358 46.67 11.34 -15.48
N HIS A 359 46.59 10.70 -16.66
CA HIS A 359 45.31 10.20 -17.20
C HIS A 359 44.63 9.20 -16.26
N ARG A 360 45.38 8.30 -15.62
CA ARG A 360 44.84 7.33 -14.66
C ARG A 360 44.23 8.01 -13.42
N GLN A 361 44.92 9.03 -12.88
CA GLN A 361 44.43 9.84 -11.77
C GLN A 361 43.18 10.65 -12.17
N HIS A 362 43.15 11.24 -13.37
CA HIS A 362 41.98 11.95 -13.87
C HIS A 362 40.78 11.02 -14.07
N LEU A 363 40.98 9.82 -14.65
CA LEU A 363 39.94 8.80 -14.77
C LEU A 363 39.43 8.31 -13.41
N GLN A 364 40.31 8.14 -12.42
CA GLN A 364 39.91 7.81 -11.04
C GLN A 364 39.04 8.93 -10.44
N SER A 365 39.43 10.20 -10.61
CA SER A 365 38.66 11.37 -10.15
C SER A 365 37.28 11.45 -10.83
N LEU A 366 37.20 11.17 -12.14
CA LEU A 366 35.92 11.10 -12.86
C LEU A 366 35.03 9.94 -12.40
N VAL A 367 35.61 8.76 -12.13
CA VAL A 367 34.87 7.61 -11.57
C VAL A 367 34.35 7.90 -10.16
N GLU A 368 35.14 8.59 -9.31
CA GLU A 368 34.68 9.06 -8.01
C GLU A 368 33.57 10.11 -8.13
N ALA A 369 33.67 11.07 -9.05
CA ALA A 369 32.64 12.07 -9.28
C ALA A 369 31.32 11.43 -9.75
N LEU A 370 31.39 10.50 -10.70
CA LEU A 370 30.23 9.71 -11.16
C LEU A 370 29.61 8.86 -10.05
N ARG A 371 30.45 8.30 -9.15
CA ARG A 371 29.96 7.57 -7.98
C ARG A 371 29.21 8.49 -7.03
N ARG A 372 29.78 9.64 -6.66
CA ARG A 372 29.12 10.65 -5.80
C ARG A 372 27.81 11.16 -6.42
N LEU A 373 27.74 11.36 -7.73
CA LEU A 373 26.50 11.73 -8.43
C LEU A 373 25.44 10.61 -8.36
N LYS A 374 25.84 9.34 -8.46
CA LYS A 374 24.92 8.20 -8.28
C LYS A 374 24.43 8.11 -6.83
N ASP A 375 25.32 8.30 -5.86
CA ASP A 375 25.01 8.24 -4.44
C ASP A 375 24.07 9.41 -4.05
N LEU A 376 24.26 10.61 -4.62
CA LEU A 376 23.34 11.75 -4.49
C LEU A 376 21.96 11.45 -5.10
N ALA A 377 21.90 10.94 -6.33
CA ALA A 377 20.62 10.61 -6.98
C ALA A 377 19.84 9.51 -6.23
N ALA A 378 20.53 8.60 -5.53
CA ALA A 378 19.89 7.65 -4.62
C ALA A 378 19.29 8.34 -3.40
N LEU A 379 20.03 9.26 -2.76
CA LEU A 379 19.54 10.04 -1.61
C LEU A 379 18.39 11.00 -1.98
N GLU A 380 18.39 11.56 -3.19
CA GLU A 380 17.26 12.35 -3.71
C GLU A 380 16.01 11.47 -3.92
N GLY A 381 16.19 10.22 -4.34
CA GLY A 381 15.13 9.21 -4.42
C GLY A 381 14.58 8.81 -3.04
N GLU A 382 15.45 8.51 -2.08
CA GLU A 382 15.06 8.21 -0.69
C GLU A 382 14.34 9.39 -0.03
N HIS A 383 14.85 10.62 -0.19
CA HIS A 383 14.18 11.83 0.29
C HIS A 383 12.80 12.01 -0.35
N SER A 384 12.65 11.71 -1.64
CA SER A 384 11.36 11.81 -2.34
C SER A 384 10.35 10.77 -1.83
N SER A 385 10.80 9.54 -1.55
CA SER A 385 9.97 8.49 -0.93
C SER A 385 9.51 8.91 0.46
N LEU A 386 10.46 9.25 1.34
CA LEU A 386 10.18 9.68 2.72
C LEU A 386 9.30 10.93 2.78
N GLN A 387 9.44 11.85 1.83
CA GLN A 387 8.56 13.02 1.73
C GLN A 387 7.13 12.63 1.31
N SER A 388 6.97 11.66 0.41
CA SER A 388 5.64 11.13 0.03
C SER A 388 5.00 10.37 1.19
N GLU A 389 5.75 9.48 1.86
CA GLU A 389 5.31 8.74 3.05
C GLU A 389 4.88 9.68 4.17
N LEU A 390 5.62 10.77 4.40
CA LEU A 390 5.32 11.79 5.41
C LEU A 390 4.10 12.66 5.05
N VAL A 391 3.77 12.84 3.77
CA VAL A 391 2.51 13.47 3.33
C VAL A 391 1.34 12.54 3.61
N VAL A 392 1.40 11.27 3.16
CA VAL A 392 0.34 10.28 3.41
C VAL A 392 0.11 10.08 4.91
N ALA A 393 1.17 10.03 5.72
CA ALA A 393 1.06 9.93 7.18
C ALA A 393 0.41 11.16 7.85
N ARG A 394 0.47 12.35 7.22
CA ARG A 394 -0.29 13.54 7.68
C ARG A 394 -1.74 13.47 7.24
N GLU A 395 -2.01 13.10 6.00
CA GLU A 395 -3.37 12.97 5.45
C GLU A 395 -4.18 11.93 6.26
N MET A 396 -3.60 10.76 6.54
CA MET A 396 -4.21 9.75 7.42
C MET A 396 -4.45 10.25 8.85
N LEU A 397 -3.59 11.13 9.38
CA LEU A 397 -3.75 11.73 10.71
C LEU A 397 -4.86 12.78 10.70
N GLU A 398 -4.95 13.60 9.67
CA GLU A 398 -6.00 14.60 9.50
C GLU A 398 -7.36 13.93 9.27
N GLU A 399 -7.43 12.86 8.47
CA GLU A 399 -8.64 12.04 8.33
C GLU A 399 -9.06 11.43 9.69
N SER A 400 -8.11 10.85 10.43
CA SER A 400 -8.32 10.35 11.80
C SER A 400 -8.75 11.44 12.79
N HIS A 401 -8.50 12.72 12.49
CA HIS A 401 -8.99 13.85 13.27
C HIS A 401 -10.43 14.20 12.89
N LEU A 402 -10.75 14.27 11.60
CA LEU A 402 -12.13 14.49 11.12
C LEU A 402 -13.07 13.37 11.61
N GLN A 403 -12.71 12.10 11.44
CA GLN A 403 -13.50 10.96 11.92
C GLN A 403 -13.77 11.05 13.43
N ARG A 404 -12.76 11.43 14.22
CA ARG A 404 -12.88 11.59 15.69
C ARG A 404 -13.84 12.72 16.06
N ASP A 405 -13.83 13.82 15.31
CA ASP A 405 -14.62 15.00 15.63
C ASP A 405 -16.08 14.85 15.13
N LEU A 406 -16.30 14.12 14.03
CA LEU A 406 -17.62 13.61 13.65
C LEU A 406 -18.21 12.71 14.75
N LEU A 407 -17.46 11.71 15.25
CA LEU A 407 -17.91 10.83 16.34
C LEU A 407 -18.20 11.59 17.65
N LYS A 408 -17.54 12.74 17.91
CA LYS A 408 -17.91 13.63 19.03
C LYS A 408 -19.25 14.33 18.79
N GLN A 409 -19.50 14.80 17.56
CA GLN A 409 -20.74 15.45 17.19
C GLN A 409 -21.91 14.46 17.26
N GLU A 410 -21.81 13.30 16.62
CA GLU A 410 -22.82 12.23 16.68
C GLU A 410 -23.13 11.83 18.12
N LYS A 411 -22.09 11.65 18.96
CA LYS A 411 -22.28 11.39 20.39
C LYS A 411 -23.05 12.52 21.10
N HIS A 412 -22.75 13.78 20.80
CA HIS A 412 -23.43 14.91 21.43
C HIS A 412 -24.90 14.98 21.00
N GLU A 413 -25.19 14.81 19.71
CA GLU A 413 -26.56 14.76 19.17
C GLU A 413 -27.37 13.60 19.77
N LEU A 414 -26.77 12.40 19.87
CA LEU A 414 -27.38 11.24 20.56
C LEU A 414 -27.60 11.49 22.05
N THR A 415 -26.70 12.23 22.73
CA THR A 415 -26.87 12.60 24.14
C THR A 415 -28.07 13.56 24.31
N VAL A 416 -28.18 14.58 23.47
CA VAL A 416 -29.31 15.53 23.49
C VAL A 416 -30.63 14.84 23.08
N ALA A 417 -30.59 13.85 22.19
CA ALA A 417 -31.76 13.03 21.85
C ALA A 417 -32.20 12.14 23.04
N LEU A 418 -31.24 11.55 23.77
CA LEU A 418 -31.51 10.77 24.98
C LEU A 418 -32.11 11.64 26.10
N GLU A 419 -31.52 12.81 26.39
CA GLU A 419 -32.05 13.75 27.40
C GLU A 419 -33.51 14.16 27.09
N LYS A 420 -33.85 14.40 25.82
CA LYS A 420 -35.23 14.68 25.38
C LYS A 420 -36.16 13.47 25.56
N ALA A 421 -35.68 12.26 25.27
CA ALA A 421 -36.44 11.04 25.48
C ALA A 421 -36.73 10.82 26.98
N GLU A 422 -35.72 10.97 27.84
CA GLU A 422 -35.85 10.88 29.30
C GLU A 422 -36.82 11.93 29.86
N GLN A 423 -36.77 13.18 29.37
CA GLN A 423 -37.74 14.23 29.70
C GLN A 423 -39.17 13.80 29.32
N SER A 424 -39.39 13.29 28.09
CA SER A 424 -40.71 12.83 27.66
C SER A 424 -41.25 11.65 28.49
N VAL A 425 -40.36 10.76 28.97
CA VAL A 425 -40.72 9.66 29.88
C VAL A 425 -41.08 10.19 31.27
N ALA A 426 -40.39 11.22 31.77
CA ALA A 426 -40.74 11.89 33.02
C ALA A 426 -42.11 12.60 32.94
N GLU A 427 -42.42 13.23 31.81
CA GLU A 427 -43.74 13.84 31.56
C GLU A 427 -44.85 12.78 31.47
N LEU A 428 -44.64 11.71 30.70
CA LEU A 428 -45.62 10.63 30.53
C LEU A 428 -45.87 9.85 31.83
N THR A 429 -44.84 9.56 32.62
CA THR A 429 -45.01 8.94 33.95
C THR A 429 -45.68 9.90 34.93
N GLY A 430 -45.39 11.20 34.86
CA GLY A 430 -46.12 12.24 35.59
C GLY A 430 -47.62 12.29 35.24
N ALA A 431 -47.97 12.15 33.96
CA ALA A 431 -49.35 12.06 33.49
C ALA A 431 -50.04 10.76 33.91
N GLN A 432 -49.35 9.62 33.81
CA GLN A 432 -49.84 8.31 34.26
C GLN A 432 -50.15 8.32 35.76
N ASN A 433 -49.31 8.94 36.58
CA ASN A 433 -49.53 9.06 38.02
C ASN A 433 -50.77 9.93 38.35
N LYS A 434 -51.00 11.03 37.61
CA LYS A 434 -52.22 11.85 37.75
C LYS A 434 -53.49 11.05 37.40
N LEU A 435 -53.50 10.41 36.23
CA LEU A 435 -54.62 9.57 35.81
C LEU A 435 -54.87 8.41 36.78
N SER A 436 -53.82 7.83 37.37
CA SER A 436 -53.95 6.78 38.38
C SER A 436 -54.59 7.29 39.69
N ALA A 437 -54.32 8.54 40.09
CA ALA A 437 -54.98 9.18 41.21
C ALA A 437 -56.44 9.51 40.90
N GLU A 438 -56.73 10.10 39.73
CA GLU A 438 -58.11 10.37 39.27
C GLU A 438 -58.94 9.08 39.19
N ILE A 439 -58.35 7.97 38.72
CA ILE A 439 -58.99 6.65 38.71
C ILE A 439 -59.24 6.15 40.14
N ALA A 440 -58.35 6.39 41.11
CA ALA A 440 -58.57 6.01 42.50
C ALA A 440 -59.72 6.83 43.14
N ASP A 441 -59.74 8.15 42.93
CA ASP A 441 -60.80 9.04 43.40
C ASP A 441 -62.17 8.68 42.80
N LEU A 442 -62.21 8.35 41.50
CA LEU A 442 -63.43 7.87 40.83
C LEU A 442 -63.91 6.51 41.37
N HIS A 443 -63.01 5.59 41.74
CA HIS A 443 -63.40 4.34 42.42
C HIS A 443 -63.98 4.61 43.82
N VAL A 444 -63.41 5.54 44.58
CA VAL A 444 -63.96 5.95 45.90
C VAL A 444 -65.33 6.59 45.74
N ALA A 445 -65.50 7.49 44.75
CA ALA A 445 -66.80 8.10 44.43
C ALA A 445 -67.84 7.05 44.02
N ALA A 446 -67.47 6.07 43.19
CA ALA A 446 -68.34 4.98 42.77
C ALA A 446 -68.74 4.06 43.95
N ALA A 447 -67.80 3.74 44.85
CA ALA A 447 -68.09 2.96 46.06
C ALA A 447 -69.06 3.70 47.01
N ASN A 448 -68.85 5.00 47.22
CA ASN A 448 -69.75 5.84 48.00
C ASN A 448 -71.16 5.89 47.37
N MET A 449 -71.25 6.09 46.05
CA MET A 449 -72.54 6.05 45.33
C MET A 449 -73.22 4.68 45.41
N SER A 450 -72.46 3.58 45.38
CA SER A 450 -73.03 2.23 45.59
C SER A 450 -73.63 2.07 46.98
N SER A 451 -72.93 2.54 48.03
CA SER A 451 -73.43 2.49 49.41
C SER A 451 -74.67 3.37 49.62
N ILE A 452 -74.71 4.56 49.00
CA ILE A 452 -75.89 5.44 49.01
C ILE A 452 -77.07 4.77 48.28
N ASN A 453 -76.84 4.14 47.13
CA ASN A 453 -77.88 3.42 46.40
C ASN A 453 -78.43 2.21 47.18
N GLU A 454 -77.57 1.49 47.92
CA GLU A 454 -77.98 0.40 48.80
C GLU A 454 -78.84 0.91 49.98
N ALA A 455 -78.42 2.00 50.63
CA ALA A 455 -79.20 2.65 51.68
C ALA A 455 -80.57 3.13 51.17
N LEU A 456 -80.62 3.81 50.01
CA LEU A 456 -81.86 4.26 49.38
C LEU A 456 -82.77 3.08 48.96
N ALA A 457 -82.20 1.93 48.59
CA ALA A 457 -82.98 0.72 48.32
C ALA A 457 -83.61 0.16 49.60
N LEU A 458 -82.87 0.14 50.72
CA LEU A 458 -83.40 -0.25 52.04
C LEU A 458 -84.49 0.72 52.51
N ASP A 459 -84.28 2.03 52.39
CA ASP A 459 -85.26 3.05 52.76
C ASP A 459 -86.53 2.94 51.91
N LYS A 460 -86.41 2.68 50.60
CA LYS A 460 -87.55 2.43 49.71
C LYS A 460 -88.33 1.18 50.12
N VAL A 461 -87.66 0.11 50.54
CA VAL A 461 -88.33 -1.10 51.05
C VAL A 461 -89.03 -0.84 52.39
N GLN A 462 -88.43 -0.05 53.28
CA GLN A 462 -89.06 0.37 54.54
C GLN A 462 -90.29 1.26 54.30
N LEU A 463 -90.19 2.25 53.41
CA LEU A 463 -91.30 3.13 53.03
C LEU A 463 -92.45 2.35 52.40
N ASN A 464 -92.17 1.44 51.47
CA ASN A 464 -93.21 0.57 50.88
C ASN A 464 -93.92 -0.30 51.94
N LYS A 465 -93.19 -0.77 52.96
CA LYS A 465 -93.78 -1.51 54.09
C LYS A 465 -94.69 -0.61 54.94
N LEU A 466 -94.28 0.62 55.23
CA LEU A 466 -95.08 1.60 55.97
C LEU A 466 -96.35 2.00 55.19
N VAL A 467 -96.25 2.21 53.87
CA VAL A 467 -97.40 2.45 52.99
C VAL A 467 -98.38 1.28 53.05
N LEU A 468 -97.90 0.04 52.89
CA LEU A 468 -98.75 -1.16 52.97
C LEU A 468 -99.43 -1.32 54.34
N GLN A 469 -98.79 -0.89 55.43
CA GLN A 469 -99.43 -0.86 56.76
C GLN A 469 -100.53 0.20 56.85
N LEU A 470 -100.31 1.41 56.30
CA LEU A 470 -101.31 2.48 56.27
C LEU A 470 -102.48 2.15 55.33
N GLU A 471 -102.25 1.45 54.22
CA GLU A 471 -103.29 0.91 53.33
C GLU A 471 -104.17 -0.11 54.08
N GLN A 472 -103.55 -1.04 54.84
CA GLN A 472 -104.29 -2.00 55.67
C GLN A 472 -105.09 -1.32 56.80
N GLU A 473 -104.53 -0.30 57.46
CA GLU A 473 -105.26 0.49 58.46
C GLU A 473 -106.40 1.29 57.83
N HIS A 474 -106.19 1.87 56.65
CA HIS A 474 -107.22 2.59 55.89
C HIS A 474 -108.38 1.66 55.51
N ASP A 475 -108.12 0.47 54.96
CA ASP A 475 -109.16 -0.47 54.55
C ASP A 475 -109.97 -0.99 55.75
N VAL A 476 -109.31 -1.22 56.89
CA VAL A 476 -109.98 -1.56 58.17
C VAL A 476 -110.83 -0.41 58.70
N LEU A 477 -110.42 0.85 58.50
CA LEU A 477 -111.22 2.03 58.85
C LEU A 477 -112.39 2.24 57.88
N SER A 478 -112.19 2.04 56.57
CA SER A 478 -113.25 2.10 55.56
C SER A 478 -114.32 1.04 55.82
N GLY A 479 -113.94 -0.21 56.08
CA GLY A 479 -114.89 -1.27 56.43
C GLY A 479 -115.72 -0.96 57.68
N LYS A 480 -115.13 -0.28 58.68
CA LYS A 480 -115.87 0.21 59.86
C LYS A 480 -116.82 1.37 59.53
N VAL A 481 -116.46 2.24 58.59
CA VAL A 481 -117.39 3.27 58.07
C VAL A 481 -118.55 2.58 57.35
N ASP A 482 -118.29 1.62 56.47
CA ASP A 482 -119.33 0.85 55.76
C ASP A 482 -120.24 0.05 56.72
N GLU A 483 -119.71 -0.45 57.84
CA GLU A 483 -120.50 -1.06 58.93
C GLU A 483 -121.38 -0.03 59.64
N MET A 484 -120.83 1.13 59.99
CA MET A 484 -121.57 2.21 60.64
C MET A 484 -122.64 2.84 59.72
N GLU A 485 -122.38 2.95 58.42
CA GLU A 485 -123.38 3.41 57.45
C GLU A 485 -124.50 2.39 57.25
N ARG A 486 -124.18 1.09 57.15
CA ARG A 486 -125.21 0.03 57.13
C ARG A 486 -126.03 0.00 58.41
N ALA A 487 -125.43 0.19 59.58
CA ALA A 487 -126.13 0.30 60.86
C ALA A 487 -127.07 1.53 60.87
N LYS A 488 -126.57 2.70 60.47
CA LYS A 488 -127.34 3.94 60.31
C LYS A 488 -128.52 3.78 59.35
N ILE A 489 -128.34 3.12 58.21
CA ILE A 489 -129.42 2.83 57.25
C ILE A 489 -130.46 1.91 57.91
N SER A 490 -130.04 0.83 58.56
CA SER A 490 -130.95 -0.09 59.26
C SER A 490 -131.74 0.60 60.39
N ASP A 491 -131.12 1.51 61.14
CA ASP A 491 -131.81 2.28 62.18
C ASP A 491 -132.73 3.37 61.59
N GLN A 492 -132.38 3.98 60.45
CA GLN A 492 -133.29 4.85 59.70
C GLN A 492 -134.49 4.06 59.14
N GLU A 493 -134.31 2.83 58.67
CA GLU A 493 -135.42 1.97 58.23
C GLU A 493 -136.35 1.59 59.40
N LYS A 494 -135.80 1.28 60.58
CA LYS A 494 -136.57 1.04 61.81
C LYS A 494 -137.34 2.30 62.24
N LEU A 495 -136.70 3.47 62.14
CA LEU A 495 -137.33 4.76 62.45
C LEU A 495 -138.50 5.05 61.49
N ASN A 496 -138.26 4.96 60.18
CA ASN A 496 -139.28 5.14 59.14
C ASN A 496 -140.45 4.15 59.30
N LEU A 497 -140.18 2.91 59.74
CA LEU A 497 -141.22 1.91 60.03
C LEU A 497 -142.03 2.29 61.28
N CYS A 498 -141.36 2.77 62.34
CA CYS A 498 -141.99 3.24 63.57
C CYS A 498 -142.86 4.50 63.32
N GLU A 499 -142.38 5.42 62.50
CA GLU A 499 -143.16 6.59 62.06
C GLU A 499 -144.43 6.15 61.32
N ARG A 500 -144.33 5.25 60.34
CA ARG A 500 -145.50 4.71 59.63
C ARG A 500 -146.49 3.97 60.52
N THR A 501 -146.02 3.22 61.53
CA THR A 501 -146.95 2.58 62.50
C THR A 501 -147.61 3.60 63.41
N ASN A 502 -146.91 4.66 63.80
CA ASN A 502 -147.47 5.78 64.58
C ASN A 502 -148.48 6.59 63.74
N GLU A 503 -148.20 6.84 62.46
CA GLU A 503 -149.14 7.43 61.50
C GLU A 503 -150.41 6.57 61.36
N ALA A 504 -150.25 5.26 61.16
CA ALA A 504 -151.38 4.33 61.08
C ALA A 504 -152.22 4.29 62.35
N LEU A 505 -151.59 4.25 63.54
CA LEU A 505 -152.28 4.34 64.84
C LEU A 505 -152.95 5.70 65.04
N SER A 506 -152.38 6.79 64.51
CA SER A 506 -153.01 8.13 64.54
C SER A 506 -154.25 8.20 63.63
N ALA A 507 -154.23 7.54 62.47
CA ALA A 507 -155.36 7.43 61.56
C ALA A 507 -156.45 6.52 62.12
N GLU A 508 -156.09 5.40 62.76
CA GLU A 508 -157.02 4.54 63.48
C GLU A 508 -157.67 5.28 64.65
N LYS A 509 -156.89 6.02 65.44
CA LYS A 509 -157.41 6.89 66.50
C LYS A 509 -158.39 7.94 65.94
N ALA A 510 -158.03 8.64 64.86
CA ALA A 510 -158.92 9.63 64.24
C ALA A 510 -160.21 9.00 63.68
N HIS A 511 -160.14 7.76 63.17
CA HIS A 511 -161.31 7.00 62.74
C HIS A 511 -162.20 6.58 63.93
N LEU A 512 -161.61 6.15 65.05
CA LEU A 512 -162.32 5.86 66.29
C LEU A 512 -162.97 7.11 66.89
N GLU A 513 -162.30 8.26 66.88
CA GLU A 513 -162.86 9.56 67.26
C GLU A 513 -164.04 9.96 66.34
N GLN A 514 -163.94 9.71 65.02
CA GLN A 514 -165.04 9.95 64.08
C GLN A 514 -166.24 9.00 64.30
N LEU A 515 -166.00 7.73 64.65
CA LEU A 515 -167.05 6.78 65.02
C LEU A 515 -167.72 7.17 66.34
N LEU A 516 -166.95 7.60 67.33
CA LEU A 516 -167.45 8.07 68.62
C LEU A 516 -168.34 9.31 68.42
N LYS A 517 -167.89 10.29 67.62
CA LYS A 517 -168.70 11.45 67.25
C LYS A 517 -169.99 11.09 66.50
N LYS A 518 -169.96 10.10 65.60
CA LYS A 518 -171.18 9.57 64.96
C LYS A 518 -172.13 8.91 65.97
N ALA A 519 -171.61 8.26 67.02
CA ALA A 519 -172.40 7.69 68.09
C ALA A 519 -173.00 8.78 69.01
N GLU A 520 -172.27 9.85 69.29
CA GLU A 520 -172.78 11.05 69.97
C GLU A 520 -173.89 11.73 69.15
N GLU A 521 -173.68 11.95 67.85
CA GLU A 521 -174.71 12.48 66.94
C GLU A 521 -175.95 11.57 66.88
N GLN A 522 -175.79 10.24 66.95
CA GLN A 522 -176.92 9.32 67.08
C GLN A 522 -177.61 9.41 68.45
N GLN A 523 -176.88 9.54 69.56
CA GLN A 523 -177.48 9.81 70.88
C GLN A 523 -178.25 11.12 70.87
N ASP A 524 -177.73 12.18 70.26
CA ASP A 524 -178.38 13.49 70.19
C ASP A 524 -179.62 13.46 69.29
N ILE A 525 -179.59 12.72 68.18
CA ILE A 525 -180.78 12.42 67.35
C ILE A 525 -181.83 11.63 68.16
N ILE A 526 -181.42 10.63 68.95
CA ILE A 526 -182.31 9.85 69.82
C ILE A 526 -182.90 10.72 70.94
N ALA A 527 -182.10 11.59 71.56
CA ALA A 527 -182.53 12.54 72.58
C ALA A 527 -183.53 13.55 72.01
N ARG A 528 -183.26 14.12 70.83
CA ARG A 528 -184.22 14.97 70.08
C ARG A 528 -185.51 14.21 69.74
N ARG A 529 -185.43 12.92 69.37
CA ARG A 529 -186.61 12.06 69.16
C ARG A 529 -187.39 11.80 70.45
N PHE A 530 -186.71 11.66 71.58
CA PHE A 530 -187.33 11.54 72.91
C PHE A 530 -188.00 12.84 73.35
N LEU A 531 -187.36 14.00 73.16
CA LEU A 531 -187.92 15.31 73.43
C LEU A 531 -189.13 15.61 72.55
N LEU A 532 -189.10 15.27 71.26
CA LEU A 532 -190.26 15.38 70.36
C LEU A 532 -191.42 14.46 70.78
N ARG A 533 -191.13 13.23 71.24
CA ARG A 533 -192.16 12.35 71.82
C ARG A 533 -192.72 12.89 73.14
N ALA A 534 -191.88 13.46 74.01
CA ALA A 534 -192.31 14.09 75.25
C ALA A 534 -193.19 15.33 74.98
N ALA A 535 -192.82 16.18 74.02
CA ALA A 535 -193.61 17.32 73.58
C ALA A 535 -194.96 16.91 72.97
N ALA A 536 -194.99 15.82 72.19
CA ALA A 536 -196.24 15.26 71.66
C ALA A 536 -197.15 14.72 72.78
N VAL A 537 -196.61 14.04 73.80
CA VAL A 537 -197.36 13.61 75.00
C VAL A 537 -197.87 14.82 75.79
N PHE A 538 -197.07 15.87 75.94
CA PHE A 538 -197.44 17.10 76.65
C PHE A 538 -198.62 17.82 75.97
N TRP A 539 -198.58 18.02 74.66
CA TRP A 539 -199.70 18.61 73.91
C TRP A 539 -200.94 17.74 73.90
N ARG A 540 -200.80 16.40 73.78
CA ARG A 540 -201.94 15.47 73.82
C ARG A 540 -202.67 15.49 75.16
N ASN A 541 -201.94 15.62 76.28
CA ASN A 541 -202.53 15.80 77.61
C ASN A 541 -203.22 17.16 77.77
N LYS A 542 -202.72 18.23 77.13
CA LYS A 542 -203.30 19.58 77.23
C LYS A 542 -204.64 19.74 76.50
N PHE A 543 -204.91 18.93 75.47
CA PHE A 543 -206.14 19.06 74.65
C PHE A 543 -207.33 18.20 75.15
N ILE A 544 -207.07 17.09 75.86
CA ILE A 544 -208.12 16.14 76.29
C ILE A 544 -208.71 16.45 77.68
N LEU A 545 -208.08 17.36 78.44
CA LEU A 545 -208.52 17.81 79.78
C LEU A 545 -209.87 18.57 79.84
N LYS A 546 -210.71 18.49 78.81
CA LYS A 546 -212.04 19.13 78.75
C LYS A 546 -213.24 18.18 78.87
N ILE A 547 -213.05 16.84 78.86
CA ILE A 547 -214.14 15.87 79.11
C ILE A 547 -213.73 14.74 80.08
N LYS A 548 -213.92 15.02 81.39
CA LYS A 548 -214.09 14.07 82.52
C LYS A 548 -212.90 13.14 82.92
N PRO A 549 -212.90 12.57 84.16
CA PRO A 549 -211.64 12.48 84.94
C PRO A 549 -211.25 11.14 85.63
N GLY A 550 -209.96 11.01 85.97
CA GLY A 550 -209.37 10.03 86.92
C GLY A 550 -207.86 9.89 86.65
N LYS A 551 -206.88 10.07 87.55
CA LYS A 551 -206.59 9.64 88.96
C LYS A 551 -205.58 8.46 89.04
N LYS A 552 -204.32 8.77 89.43
CA LYS A 552 -203.30 7.88 90.08
C LYS A 552 -202.78 6.69 89.22
N SER A 553 -201.76 5.87 89.52
CA SER A 553 -200.72 5.67 90.58
C SER A 553 -199.52 4.92 89.92
N LEU A 554 -198.21 5.22 90.08
CA LEU A 554 -197.23 5.04 91.19
C LEU A 554 -196.72 3.57 91.45
N TYR A 555 -195.43 3.41 91.86
CA TYR A 555 -194.63 2.20 92.28
C TYR A 555 -193.87 1.37 91.18
N THR A 556 -192.51 1.38 91.07
CA THR A 556 -191.37 0.58 91.70
C THR A 556 -191.11 -0.82 91.08
N VAL A 557 -189.93 -1.51 91.06
CA VAL A 557 -188.82 -1.79 92.03
C VAL A 557 -187.47 -2.17 91.33
N GLN A 558 -186.31 -2.00 92.03
CA GLN A 558 -184.89 -2.51 91.99
C GLN A 558 -184.41 -3.69 91.03
N LYS A 559 -183.15 -4.18 90.90
CA LYS A 559 -181.84 -4.15 91.66
C LYS A 559 -180.61 -4.81 90.90
N LEU A 560 -179.35 -4.53 91.32
CA LEU A 560 -178.05 -5.31 91.16
C LEU A 560 -177.40 -5.50 89.74
N THR A 561 -176.09 -5.77 89.48
CA THR A 561 -174.78 -5.72 90.22
C THR A 561 -173.52 -5.83 89.31
N GLY A 562 -172.40 -5.19 89.70
CA GLY A 562 -170.97 -5.62 89.49
C GLY A 562 -170.34 -5.48 88.08
N THR A 563 -169.01 -5.47 87.90
CA THR A 563 -167.85 -5.28 88.82
C THR A 563 -166.57 -4.97 88.02
N THR A 564 -165.56 -4.35 88.66
CA THR A 564 -164.22 -3.96 88.15
C THR A 564 -164.20 -3.15 86.85
#